data_AF-A0A1V9D9V7-F1
#
_entry.id   AF-A0A1V9D9V7-F1
#
_cell.length_a   1.000
_cell.length_b   1.000
_cell.length_c   1.000
_cell.angle_alpha   90.00
_cell.angle_beta   90.00
_cell.angle_gamma   90.00
#
_symmetry.space_group_name_H-M   'P 1'
#
loop_
_entity.id
_entity.type
_entity.pdbx_description
1 polymer ?
#
loop_
_entity_poly.entity_id
_entity_poly.type
_entity_poly.pdbx_seq_one_letter_code
_entity_poly.pdbx_strand_id
1 'polypeptide(L)' 'MKFLIKPDKLQAKIFTLWEKKMSGNNKTQSDYMKPSRADMARSIATSTAVETGQPSAKVEASLEAARKKYAHLHLA' A
#
# COMPACT_ATOMS: atom_id res chain seq x y z
N MET A 1 -29.07 -25.87 -31.37
CA MET A 1 -27.97 -26.86 -31.45
C MET A 1 -26.76 -26.29 -30.72
N LYS A 2 -26.29 -26.93 -29.64
CA LYS A 2 -25.07 -26.54 -28.93
C LYS A 2 -23.92 -27.43 -29.39
N PHE A 3 -22.99 -26.89 -30.17
CA PHE A 3 -21.76 -27.60 -30.53
C PHE A 3 -20.83 -27.58 -29.31
N LEU A 4 -20.80 -28.69 -28.56
CA LEU A 4 -19.89 -28.89 -27.45
C LEU A 4 -18.52 -29.33 -28.01
N ILE A 5 -17.69 -28.36 -28.38
CA ILE A 5 -16.31 -28.59 -28.81
C ILE A 5 -15.52 -28.99 -27.55
N LYS A 6 -15.17 -30.27 -27.45
CA LYS A 6 -14.31 -30.76 -26.36
C LYS A 6 -12.90 -30.24 -26.58
N PRO A 7 -12.26 -29.59 -25.59
CA PRO A 7 -10.89 -29.12 -25.75
C PRO A 7 -9.96 -30.30 -26.02
N ASP A 8 -9.02 -30.12 -26.94
CA ASP A 8 -7.98 -31.09 -27.17
C ASP A 8 -7.08 -31.25 -25.92
N LYS A 9 -6.32 -32.35 -25.85
CA LYS A 9 -5.50 -32.68 -24.68
C LYS A 9 -4.43 -31.62 -24.38
N LEU A 10 -4.00 -30.85 -25.38
CA LEU A 10 -3.02 -29.78 -25.22
C LEU A 10 -3.65 -28.55 -24.56
N GLN A 11 -4.86 -28.17 -24.98
CA GLN A 11 -5.63 -27.09 -24.39
C GLN A 11 -6.00 -27.40 -22.94
N ALA A 12 -6.41 -28.63 -22.63
CA ALA A 12 -6.68 -29.03 -21.25
C ALA A 12 -5.43 -28.96 -20.35
N LYS A 13 -4.25 -29.30 -20.89
CA LYS A 13 -2.98 -29.22 -20.15
C LYS A 13 -2.53 -27.79 -19.90
N ILE A 14 -2.72 -26.90 -20.88
CA ILE A 14 -2.44 -25.47 -20.74
C ILE A 14 -3.37 -24.84 -19.71
N PHE A 15 -4.66 -25.17 -19.77
CA PHE A 15 -5.66 -24.65 -18.85
C PHE A 15 -5.38 -25.08 -17.40
N THR A 16 -5.11 -26.37 -17.18
CA THR A 16 -4.76 -26.89 -15.84
C THR A 16 -3.44 -26.33 -15.31
N LEU A 17 -2.44 -26.10 -16.17
CA LEU A 17 -1.20 -25.43 -15.78
C LEU A 17 -1.44 -23.98 -15.37
N TRP A 18 -2.34 -23.29 -16.07
CA TRP A 18 -2.72 -21.91 -15.77
C TRP A 18 -3.54 -21.82 -14.47
N GLU A 19 -4.49 -22.73 -14.25
CA GLU A 19 -5.21 -22.86 -12.97
C GLU A 19 -4.24 -23.16 -11.82
N LYS A 20 -3.28 -24.07 -12.02
CA LYS A 20 -2.25 -24.37 -11.01
C LYS A 20 -1.37 -23.17 -10.71
N LYS A 21 -1.07 -22.34 -11.72
CA LYS A 21 -0.30 -21.09 -11.55
C LYS A 21 -1.11 -20.02 -10.80
N MET A 22 -2.43 -19.94 -11.02
CA MET A 22 -3.32 -18.99 -10.34
C MET A 22 -3.76 -19.46 -8.94
N SER A 23 -3.74 -20.76 -8.68
CA SER A 23 -4.01 -21.37 -7.38
C SER A 23 -2.87 -21.18 -6.36
N GLY A 24 -1.89 -20.32 -6.66
CA GLY A 24 -0.96 -19.77 -5.67
C GLY A 24 -1.68 -18.75 -4.81
N ASN A 25 -2.51 -19.22 -3.87
CA ASN A 25 -3.13 -18.41 -2.80
C ASN A 25 -2.10 -17.91 -1.78
N ASN A 26 -0.90 -17.55 -2.23
CA ASN A 26 0.00 -16.72 -1.46
C ASN A 26 -0.42 -15.27 -1.74
N LYS A 27 -1.67 -14.95 -1.43
CA LYS A 27 -1.95 -13.59 -0.96
C LYS A 27 -1.15 -13.53 0.32
N THR A 28 0.12 -13.12 0.20
CA THR A 28 0.85 -12.55 1.33
C THR A 28 -0.12 -11.50 1.84
N GLN A 29 -0.88 -11.87 2.87
CA GLN A 29 -1.58 -10.93 3.71
C GLN A 29 -0.45 -9.98 4.05
N SER A 30 -0.44 -8.82 3.40
CA SER A 30 0.60 -7.83 3.60
C SER A 30 0.45 -7.51 5.06
N ASP A 31 1.34 -8.08 5.87
CA ASP A 31 1.32 -7.84 7.29
C ASP A 31 1.41 -6.32 7.40
N TYR A 32 0.38 -5.71 7.97
CA TYR A 32 0.27 -4.26 7.97
C TYR A 32 1.46 -3.75 8.77
N MET A 33 2.54 -3.41 8.05
CA MET A 33 3.74 -2.87 8.66
C MET A 33 3.34 -1.48 9.09
N LYS A 34 3.16 -1.32 10.40
CA LYS A 34 2.87 -0.02 10.99
C LYS A 34 3.91 0.96 10.45
N PRO A 35 3.48 2.02 9.72
CA PRO A 35 4.42 2.94 9.10
C PRO A 35 5.29 3.57 10.19
N SER A 36 6.57 3.75 9.88
CA SER A 36 7.49 4.42 10.80
C SER A 36 6.96 5.83 11.11
N ARG A 37 7.28 6.36 12.30
CA ARG A 37 6.94 7.76 12.61
C ARG A 37 7.54 8.72 11.59
N ALA A 38 8.68 8.39 10.99
CA ALA A 38 9.28 9.18 9.91
C ALA A 38 8.42 9.15 8.64
N ASP A 39 7.89 7.97 8.28
CA ASP A 39 7.04 7.81 7.09
C ASP A 39 5.70 8.52 7.27
N MET A 40 5.11 8.45 8.48
CA MET A 40 3.92 9.22 8.82
C MET A 40 4.18 10.73 8.73
N ALA A 41 5.28 11.21 9.30
CA ALA A 41 5.64 12.63 9.25
C ALA A 41 5.84 13.12 7.80
N ARG A 42 6.49 12.32 6.95
CA ARG A 42 6.67 12.62 5.52
C ARG A 42 5.33 12.69 4.80
N SER A 43 4.45 11.71 5.02
CA SER A 43 3.11 11.70 4.42
C SER A 43 2.30 12.92 4.83
N ILE A 44 2.30 13.25 6.14
CA ILE A 44 1.61 14.45 6.67
C ILE A 44 2.21 15.72 6.06
N ALA A 45 3.53 15.86 6.04
CA ALA A 45 4.18 17.03 5.47
C ALA A 45 3.80 17.23 3.99
N THR A 46 3.80 16.15 3.21
CA THR A 46 3.43 16.21 1.78
C THR A 46 1.95 16.52 1.56
N SER A 47 1.01 15.89 2.28
CA SER A 47 -0.43 16.19 2.14
C SER A 47 -0.74 17.61 2.61
N THR A 48 -0.19 18.03 3.76
CA THR A 48 -0.40 19.38 4.27
C THR A 48 0.24 20.42 3.35
N ALA A 49 1.41 20.16 2.76
CA ALA A 49 2.02 21.05 1.77
C ALA A 49 1.16 21.21 0.52
N VAL A 50 0.59 20.10 0.01
CA VAL A 50 -0.33 20.11 -1.13
C VAL A 50 -1.61 20.88 -0.80
N GLU A 51 -2.19 20.66 0.38
CA GLU A 51 -3.44 21.30 0.81
C GLU A 51 -3.28 22.78 1.17
N THR A 52 -2.15 23.17 1.77
CA THR A 52 -1.89 24.55 2.21
C THR A 52 -1.10 25.37 1.18
N GLY A 53 -0.61 24.75 0.11
CA GLY A 53 0.27 25.38 -0.89
C GLY A 53 1.61 25.86 -0.33
N GLN A 54 1.97 25.48 0.91
CA GLN A 54 3.24 25.83 1.52
C GLN A 54 4.34 24.85 1.09
N PRO A 55 5.60 25.29 0.98
CA PRO A 55 6.70 24.39 0.65
C PRO A 55 6.90 23.34 1.75
N SER A 56 7.08 22.07 1.37
CA SER A 56 7.21 20.92 2.30
C SER A 56 8.27 21.17 3.40
N ALA A 57 9.39 21.80 3.05
CA ALA A 57 10.46 22.11 4.00
C ALA A 57 9.99 23.02 5.17
N LYS A 58 9.06 23.95 4.92
CA LYS A 58 8.50 24.83 5.96
C LYS A 58 7.53 24.08 6.87
N VAL A 59 6.78 23.14 6.31
CA VAL A 59 5.86 22.27 7.06
C VAL A 59 6.66 21.31 7.96
N GLU A 60 7.73 20.71 7.45
CA GLU A 60 8.64 19.85 8.22
C GLU A 60 9.31 20.59 9.38
N ALA A 61 9.82 21.80 9.13
CA ALA A 61 10.41 22.63 10.17
C ALA A 61 9.39 23.02 11.26
N SER A 62 8.17 23.37 10.87
CA SER A 62 7.06 23.67 11.79
C SER A 62 6.68 22.45 12.63
N LEU A 63 6.62 21.27 12.00
CA LEU A 63 6.27 20.02 12.66
C LEU A 63 7.35 19.60 13.66
N GLU A 64 8.62 19.79 13.34
CA GLU A 64 9.74 19.50 14.25
C GLU A 64 9.79 20.48 15.43
N ALA A 65 9.50 21.77 15.20
CA ALA A 65 9.37 22.75 16.26
C ALA A 65 8.17 22.44 17.18
N ALA A 66 7.02 22.08 16.61
CA ALA A 66 5.85 21.65 17.36
C ALA A 66 6.14 20.37 18.16
N ARG A 67 6.88 19.41 17.58
CA ARG A 67 7.28 18.18 18.27
C ARG A 67 8.07 18.46 19.54
N LYS A 68 9.05 19.37 19.48
CA LYS A 68 9.83 19.78 20.66
C LYS A 68 8.96 20.51 21.66
N LYS A 69 8.10 21.41 21.18
CA LYS A 69 7.20 22.22 22.01
C LYS A 69 6.19 21.35 22.78
N TYR A 70 5.64 20.32 22.14
CA TYR A 70 4.60 19.45 22.69
C TYR A 70 5.12 18.08 23.11
N ALA A 71 6.43 17.93 23.34
CA ALA A 71 7.03 16.65 23.77
C ALA A 71 6.47 16.13 25.11
N HIS A 72 5.91 17.02 25.92
CA HIS A 72 5.27 16.72 27.21
C HIS A 72 3.82 16.22 27.07
N LEU A 73 3.23 16.29 25.87
CA LEU A 73 1.90 15.74 25.64
C LEU A 73 2.03 14.24 25.37
N HIS A 74 1.70 13.44 26.37
CA HIS A 74 1.38 12.03 26.18
C HIS A 74 -0.10 11.91 25.83
N LEU A 75 -0.39 11.55 24.57
CA LEU A 75 -1.74 11.21 24.14
C LEU A 75 -2.12 9.87 24.80
N ALA A 76 -3.18 9.90 25.61
CA ALA A 76 -3.76 8.75 26.31
C ALA A 76 -4.44 7.76 25.35
#